data_AF-A0A816YU65-F1
#
_entry.id   AF-A0A816YU65-F1
#
_cell.length_a   1.000
_cell.length_b   1.000
_cell.length_c   1.000
_cell.angle_alpha   90.00
_cell.angle_beta   90.00
_cell.angle_gamma   90.00
#
_symmetry.space_group_name_H-M   'P 1'
#
loop_
_entity.id
_entity.type
_entity.pdbx_description
1 polymer ?
#
loop_
_entity_poly.entity_id
_entity_poly.type
_entity_poly.pdbx_seq_one_letter_code
_entity_poly.pdbx_strand_id
1 'polypeptide(L)'
;MLMKFGDVESAERIFRSIETKNIINYNAMIRGYAGNEMCEKALGLFEQIHLSLTNVTYTIVFNCCAKLCNDRARKIGKELLAKMPENYRNDN
;
A
#
# COMPACT_ATOMS: atom_id res chain seq x y z
N MET A 1 14.26 2.09 -4.97
CA MET A 1 15.31 1.98 -6.00
C MET A 1 15.01 0.80 -6.93
N LEU A 2 14.89 -0.44 -6.44
CA LEU A 2 14.58 -1.63 -7.26
C LEU A 2 13.22 -1.57 -7.99
N MET A 3 12.15 -1.30 -7.26
CA MET A 3 10.80 -1.11 -7.81
C MET A 3 10.71 0.01 -8.86
N LYS A 4 11.57 1.04 -8.79
CA LYS A 4 11.56 2.16 -9.73
C LYS A 4 12.16 1.76 -11.10
N PHE A 5 12.95 0.69 -11.14
CA PHE A 5 13.57 0.17 -12.36
C PHE A 5 12.83 -1.07 -12.91
N GLY A 6 11.62 -1.37 -12.41
CA GLY A 6 10.85 -2.53 -12.85
C GLY A 6 11.35 -3.87 -12.31
N ASP A 7 12.42 -3.89 -11.49
CA ASP A 7 12.91 -5.10 -10.83
C ASP A 7 12.07 -5.39 -9.56
N VAL A 8 10.82 -5.76 -9.81
CA VAL A 8 9.84 -6.11 -8.79
C VAL A 8 10.23 -7.43 -8.12
N GLU A 9 10.80 -8.38 -8.86
CA GLU A 9 11.15 -9.71 -8.35
C GLU A 9 12.26 -9.64 -7.29
N SER A 10 13.35 -8.90 -7.55
CA SER A 10 14.40 -8.70 -6.55
C SER A 10 13.87 -7.94 -5.32
N ALA A 11 12.99 -6.96 -5.54
CA ALA A 11 12.35 -6.23 -4.44
C ALA A 11 11.48 -7.17 -3.58
N GLU A 12 10.70 -8.05 -4.19
CA GLU A 12 9.92 -9.08 -3.50
C GLU A 12 10.81 -10.05 -2.72
N ARG A 13 11.93 -10.49 -3.31
CA ARG A 13 12.87 -11.41 -2.65
C ARG A 13 13.48 -10.78 -1.40
N ILE A 14 13.93 -9.54 -1.49
CA ILE A 14 14.47 -8.79 -0.35
C ILE A 14 13.38 -8.54 0.69
N PHE A 15 12.17 -8.17 0.26
CA PHE A 15 11.07 -7.98 1.18
C PHE A 15 10.73 -9.27 1.95
N ARG A 16 10.73 -10.41 1.27
CA ARG A 16 10.51 -11.73 1.89
C ARG A 16 11.62 -12.09 2.87
N SER A 17 12.88 -11.75 2.58
CA SER A 17 14.02 -12.05 3.46
C SER A 17 14.06 -11.21 4.75
N ILE A 18 13.26 -10.14 4.87
CA ILE A 18 13.17 -9.37 6.11
C ILE A 18 12.35 -10.16 7.14
N GLU A 19 12.98 -10.62 8.23
CA GLU A 19 12.32 -11.36 9.31
C GLU A 19 11.25 -10.52 10.01
N THR A 20 11.59 -9.31 10.46
CA THR A 20 10.65 -8.39 11.12
C THR A 20 10.30 -7.22 10.21
N LYS A 21 9.14 -7.31 9.55
CA LYS A 21 8.66 -6.26 8.64
C LYS A 21 7.99 -5.14 9.43
N ASN A 22 8.43 -3.90 9.21
CA ASN A 22 7.79 -2.71 9.74
C ASN A 22 6.94 -2.01 8.66
N ILE A 23 6.17 -0.99 9.06
CA ILE A 23 5.28 -0.26 8.16
C ILE A 23 6.04 0.43 7.01
N ILE A 24 7.30 0.80 7.21
CA ILE A 24 8.15 1.42 6.18
C ILE A 24 8.44 0.42 5.05
N ASN A 25 8.77 -0.83 5.39
CA ASN A 25 9.03 -1.89 4.43
C ASN A 25 7.78 -2.20 3.59
N TYR A 26 6.61 -2.29 4.24
CA TYR A 26 5.33 -2.44 3.56
C TYR A 26 5.03 -1.25 2.65
N ASN A 27 5.19 -0.02 3.15
CA ASN A 27 4.96 1.19 2.37
C ASN A 27 5.83 1.24 1.11
N ALA A 28 7.10 0.87 1.21
CA ALA A 28 8.02 0.84 0.08
C ALA A 28 7.53 -0.14 -1.01
N MET A 29 7.06 -1.32 -0.62
CA MET A 29 6.52 -2.32 -1.54
C MET A 29 5.17 -1.90 -2.14
N ILE A 30 4.24 -1.38 -1.33
CA ILE A 30 2.94 -0.90 -1.82
C ILE A 30 3.14 0.25 -2.81
N ARG A 31 4.04 1.20 -2.53
CA ARG A 31 4.41 2.29 -3.46
C ARG A 31 4.97 1.76 -4.77
N GLY A 32 5.86 0.77 -4.69
CA GLY A 32 6.45 0.19 -5.88
C GLY A 32 5.45 -0.58 -6.73
N TYR A 33 4.55 -1.36 -6.12
CA TYR A 33 3.47 -2.02 -6.84
C TYR A 33 2.52 -1.02 -7.49
N ALA A 34 2.12 0.02 -6.77
CA ALA A 34 1.26 1.09 -7.29
C ALA A 34 1.91 1.83 -8.49
N GLY A 35 3.23 2.06 -8.42
CA GLY A 35 4.01 2.71 -9.47
C GLY A 35 4.23 1.85 -10.72
N ASN A 36 4.20 0.52 -10.58
CA ASN A 36 4.30 -0.44 -11.69
C ASN A 36 2.93 -0.96 -12.15
N GLU A 37 1.85 -0.22 -11.86
CA GLU A 37 0.47 -0.58 -12.24
C GLU A 37 -0.06 -1.89 -11.64
N MET A 38 0.67 -2.49 -10.70
CA MET A 38 0.32 -3.73 -10.00
C MET A 38 -0.57 -3.43 -8.79
N CYS A 39 -1.63 -2.66 -8.99
CA CYS A 39 -2.48 -2.16 -7.92
C CYS A 39 -3.12 -3.30 -7.11
N GLU A 40 -3.43 -4.46 -7.73
CA GLU A 40 -3.98 -5.61 -7.01
C GLU A 40 -2.98 -6.22 -6.02
N LYS A 41 -1.70 -6.31 -6.41
CA LYS A 41 -0.63 -6.75 -5.49
C LYS A 41 -0.44 -5.74 -4.35
N ALA A 42 -0.55 -4.44 -4.64
CA ALA A 42 -0.49 -3.40 -3.63
C ALA A 42 -1.60 -3.56 -2.59
N LEU A 43 -2.84 -3.83 -3.03
CA LEU A 43 -3.98 -4.07 -2.15
C LEU A 43 -3.85 -5.37 -1.35
N GLY A 44 -3.41 -6.46 -2.01
CA GLY A 44 -3.20 -7.74 -1.32
C GLY A 44 -2.09 -7.67 -0.26
N LEU A 45 -1.07 -6.83 -0.47
CA LEU A 45 -0.04 -6.59 0.53
C LEU A 45 -0.55 -5.70 1.67
N PHE A 46 -1.41 -4.73 1.37
CA PHE A 46 -2.07 -3.89 2.37
C PHE A 46 -2.94 -4.71 3.34
N GLU A 47 -3.70 -5.69 2.84
CA GLU A 47 -4.54 -6.57 3.66
C GLU A 47 -3.72 -7.39 4.69
N GLN A 48 -2.42 -7.58 4.46
CA GLN A 48 -1.51 -8.28 5.37
C GLN A 48 -0.92 -7.37 6.46
N ILE A 49 -1.17 -6.06 6.40
CA ILE A 49 -0.68 -5.12 7.41
C ILE A 49 -1.59 -5.19 8.64
N HIS A 50 -1.06 -5.77 9.71
CA HIS A 50 -1.65 -5.72 11.05
C HIS A 50 -1.11 -4.56 11.92
N LEU A 51 -0.27 -3.71 11.33
CA LEU A 51 0.35 -2.56 11.99
C LEU A 51 -0.50 -1.29 11.81
N SER A 52 -0.27 -0.29 12.67
CA SER A 52 -0.86 1.04 12.52
C SER A 52 -0.48 1.64 11.16
N LEU A 53 -1.51 1.91 10.36
CA LEU A 53 -1.35 2.48 9.04
C LEU A 53 -0.84 3.91 9.14
N THR A 54 0.00 4.29 8.18
CA THR A 54 0.48 5.67 8.06
C THR A 54 -0.23 6.36 6.91
N ASN A 55 -0.19 7.68 6.91
CA ASN A 55 -0.77 8.53 5.87
C ASN A 55 -0.28 8.17 4.47
N VAL A 56 1.00 7.82 4.37
CA VAL A 56 1.62 7.35 3.14
C VAL A 56 0.90 6.10 2.62
N THR A 57 0.58 5.15 3.50
CA THR A 57 -0.16 3.93 3.13
C THR A 57 -1.54 4.28 2.60
N TYR A 58 -2.27 5.17 3.29
CA TYR A 58 -3.59 5.63 2.86
C TYR A 58 -3.55 6.26 1.46
N THR A 59 -2.65 7.23 1.21
CA THR A 59 -2.57 7.91 -0.10
C THR A 59 -2.33 6.94 -1.25
N ILE A 60 -1.42 5.97 -1.06
CA ILE A 60 -1.07 5.02 -2.12
C ILE A 60 -2.25 4.08 -2.39
N VAL A 61 -2.86 3.54 -1.32
CA VAL A 61 -3.96 2.59 -1.46
C VAL A 61 -5.19 3.28 -2.07
N PHE A 62 -5.51 4.52 -1.69
CA PHE A 62 -6.59 5.28 -2.34
C PHE A 62 -6.35 5.47 -3.83
N ASN A 63 -5.12 5.78 -4.23
CA ASN A 63 -4.77 5.93 -5.64
C ASN A 63 -4.94 4.59 -6.40
N CYS A 64 -4.46 3.49 -5.82
CA CYS A 64 -4.70 2.14 -6.37
C CYS A 64 -6.19 1.82 -6.47
N CYS A 65 -6.99 2.16 -5.46
CA CYS A 65 -8.42 1.92 -5.47
C CYS A 65 -9.15 2.74 -6.54
N ALA A 66 -8.75 4.00 -6.72
CA ALA A 66 -9.27 4.87 -7.78
C ALA A 66 -8.93 4.34 -9.18
N LYS A 67 -7.76 3.71 -9.35
CA LYS A 67 -7.33 3.12 -10.62
C LYS A 67 -8.02 1.79 -10.96
N LEU A 68 -8.25 0.92 -9.97
CA LEU A 68 -8.75 -0.43 -10.22
C LEU A 68 -10.26 -0.51 -10.49
N CYS A 69 -11.04 0.53 -10.13
CA CYS A 69 -12.49 0.65 -10.39
C CYS A 69 -13.33 -0.64 -10.16
N ASN A 70 -12.90 -1.51 -9.24
CA ASN A 70 -13.59 -2.77 -8.92
C ASN A 70 -14.26 -2.70 -7.54
N ASP A 71 -15.26 -3.57 -7.31
CA ASP A 71 -16.02 -3.58 -6.05
C ASP A 71 -15.14 -3.84 -4.83
N ARG A 72 -14.06 -4.63 -5.01
CA ARG A 72 -13.09 -4.92 -3.96
C ARG A 72 -12.32 -3.68 -3.52
N ALA A 73 -11.75 -2.92 -4.45
CA ALA A 73 -11.08 -1.66 -4.21
C ALA A 73 -12.00 -0.65 -3.52
N ARG A 74 -13.27 -0.61 -3.94
CA ARG A 74 -14.27 0.29 -3.35
C ARG A 74 -14.59 -0.10 -1.90
N LYS A 75 -14.67 -1.39 -1.58
CA LYS A 75 -14.83 -1.90 -0.22
C LYS A 75 -13.61 -1.56 0.65
N ILE A 76 -12.41 -1.84 0.16
CA ILE A 76 -11.15 -1.53 0.86
C ILE A 76 -11.04 -0.03 1.12
N GLY A 77 -11.32 0.81 0.12
CA GLY A 77 -11.33 2.26 0.26
C GLY A 77 -12.28 2.77 1.35
N LYS A 78 -13.48 2.19 1.47
CA LYS A 78 -14.43 2.51 2.56
C LYS A 78 -13.91 2.06 3.93
N GLU A 79 -13.34 0.87 4.03
CA GLU A 79 -12.76 0.36 5.29
C GLU A 79 -11.57 1.20 5.75
N LEU A 80 -10.76 1.70 4.81
CA LEU A 80 -9.68 2.65 5.08
C LEU A 80 -10.21 3.97 5.62
N LEU A 81 -11.25 4.54 5.01
CA LEU A 81 -11.88 5.76 5.51
C LEU A 81 -12.40 5.59 6.95
N ALA A 82 -12.95 4.44 7.29
CA ALA A 82 -13.44 4.15 8.65
C ALA A 82 -12.31 3.99 9.68
N LYS A 83 -11.11 3.57 9.25
CA LYS A 83 -9.94 3.39 10.11
C LYS A 83 -9.04 4.63 10.19
N MET A 84 -9.31 5.66 9.40
CA MET A 84 -8.56 6.92 9.48
C MET A 84 -8.82 7.61 10.83
N PRO A 85 -7.78 7.93 11.62
CA PRO A 85 -7.96 8.75 12.81
C PRO A 85 -8.42 10.16 12.41
N GLU A 86 -9.36 10.73 13.18
CA GLU A 86 -9.97 12.06 12.91
C GLU A 86 -8.96 13.21 12.74
N ASN A 87 -7.72 13.05 13.21
CA ASN A 87 -6.64 14.02 13.06
C ASN A 87 -6.16 14.25 11.62
N TYR A 88 -6.69 13.53 10.63
CA TYR A 88 -6.27 13.67 9.23
C TYR A 88 -7.13 14.63 8.38
N ARG A 89 -8.13 15.27 8.99
CA ARG A 89 -8.96 16.27 8.30
C ARG A 89 -8.30 17.66 8.22
N ASN A 90 -7.16 17.86 8.90
CA ASN A 90 -6.62 19.19 9.22
C ASN A 90 -5.11 19.38 9.01
N ASP A 91 -4.45 18.66 8.11
CA ASP A 91 -3.09 19.07 7.70
C ASP A 91 -2.92 18.99 6.17
N ASN A 92 -2.86 20.20 5.59
CA ASN A 92 -2.62 20.64 4.21
C ASN A 92 -3.78 20.63 3.19
#